data_AF-A0A699J488-F1
#
_entry.id   AF-A0A699J488-F1
#
_cell.length_a   1.000
_cell.length_b   1.000
_cell.length_c   1.000
_cell.angle_alpha   90.00
_cell.angle_beta   90.00
_cell.angle_gamma   90.00
#
_symmetry.space_group_name_H-M   'P 1'
#
loop_
_entity.id
_entity.type
_entity.pdbx_description
1 polymer ?
#
loop_
_entity_poly.entity_id
_entity_poly.type
_entity_poly.pdbx_seq_one_letter_code
_entity_poly.pdbx_strand_id
1 'polypeptide(L)'
;NPENVRLTVLAKLQEALDEEDILADEILTTMHRYADTFTNRRVEIHNLMVLQDHPLVDYGKYALGCMTGADMKTCVHLKSVRDELLRSMEEKRQLMANYRDM
;
A
#
# COMPACT_ATOMS: atom_id res chain seq x y z
N ASN A 1 19.29 33.56 -13.12
CA ASN A 1 18.18 34.27 -12.47
C ASN A 1 17.66 33.39 -11.32
N PRO A 2 17.94 33.73 -10.05
CA PRO A 2 17.55 32.93 -8.88
C PRO A 2 16.05 32.65 -8.80
N GLU A 3 15.23 33.59 -9.27
CA GLU A 3 13.77 33.47 -9.28
C GLU A 3 13.27 32.38 -10.25
N ASN A 4 13.92 32.26 -11.41
CA ASN A 4 13.59 31.20 -12.38
C ASN A 4 13.95 29.80 -11.82
N VAL A 5 15.06 29.70 -11.08
CA VAL A 5 15.44 28.44 -10.40
C VAL A 5 14.42 28.08 -9.32
N ARG A 6 13.97 29.05 -8.51
CA ARG A 6 12.94 28.86 -7.48
C ARG A 6 11.62 28.36 -8.08
N LEU A 7 11.13 29.01 -9.14
CA LEU A 7 9.91 28.59 -9.84
C LEU A 7 10.03 27.19 -10.43
N THR A 8 11.20 26.85 -10.99
CA THR A 8 11.45 25.50 -11.53
C THR A 8 11.42 24.43 -10.42
N VAL A 9 12.02 24.71 -9.27
CA VAL A 9 12.01 23.78 -8.12
C VAL A 9 10.58 23.57 -7.61
N LEU A 10 9.82 24.67 -7.43
CA LEU A 10 8.43 24.58 -6.99
C LEU A 10 7.54 23.80 -7.97
N ALA A 11 7.74 23.99 -9.28
CA ALA A 11 6.99 23.26 -10.30
C ALA A 11 7.28 21.74 -10.24
N LYS A 12 8.55 21.35 -10.13
CA LYS A 12 8.95 19.94 -10.01
C LYS A 12 8.46 19.30 -8.71
N LEU A 13 8.47 20.03 -7.61
CA LEU A 13 7.94 19.54 -6.34
C LEU A 13 6.43 19.32 -6.42
N GLN A 14 5.70 20.19 -7.11
CA GLN A 14 4.27 20.02 -7.33
C GLN A 14 3.98 18.80 -8.22
N GLU A 15 4.70 18.64 -9.33
CA GLU A 15 4.57 17.47 -10.22
C GLU A 15 4.82 16.16 -9.45
N ALA A 16 5.89 16.10 -8.66
CA ALA A 16 6.17 14.94 -7.82
C ALA A 16 5.06 14.66 -6.78
N LEU A 17 4.49 15.71 -6.17
CA LEU A 17 3.37 15.54 -5.24
C LEU A 17 2.12 14.99 -5.92
N ASP A 18 1.82 15.43 -7.14
CA ASP A 18 0.66 14.98 -7.89
C ASP A 18 0.81 13.48 -8.27
N GLU A 19 2.01 13.06 -8.68
CA GLU A 19 2.32 11.64 -8.93
C GLU A 19 2.25 10.79 -7.65
N GLU A 20 2.77 11.29 -6.54
CA GLU A 20 2.76 10.59 -5.25
C GLU A 20 1.34 10.45 -4.68
N ASP A 21 0.44 11.40 -4.94
CA ASP A 21 -0.96 11.33 -4.52
C ASP A 21 -1.71 10.19 -5.23
N ILE A 22 -1.47 10.04 -6.55
CA ILE A 22 -1.98 8.92 -7.35
C ILE A 22 -1.46 7.59 -6.79
N LEU A 23 -0.15 7.51 -6.54
CA LEU A 23 0.46 6.30 -5.99
C LEU A 23 -0.10 5.95 -4.60
N ALA A 24 -0.36 6.94 -3.75
CA ALA A 24 -0.93 6.72 -2.43
C ALA A 24 -2.35 6.12 -2.51
N ASP A 25 -3.16 6.56 -3.48
CA ASP A 25 -4.49 6.01 -3.73
C ASP A 25 -4.44 4.60 -4.33
N GLU A 26 -3.51 4.33 -5.25
CA GLU A 26 -3.30 3.00 -5.81
C GLU A 26 -2.88 1.97 -4.74
N ILE A 27 -1.98 2.36 -3.83
CA ILE A 27 -1.58 1.52 -2.71
C ILE A 27 -2.78 1.26 -1.80
N LEU A 28 -3.57 2.29 -1.48
CA LEU A 28 -4.75 2.16 -0.64
C LEU A 28 -5.79 1.21 -1.26
N THR A 29 -6.08 1.38 -2.55
CA THR A 29 -6.98 0.50 -3.31
C THR A 29 -6.49 -0.94 -3.31
N THR A 30 -5.17 -1.14 -3.48
CA THR A 30 -4.56 -2.47 -3.41
C THR A 30 -4.70 -3.09 -2.04
N MET A 31 -4.50 -2.32 -0.96
CA MET A 31 -4.71 -2.78 0.42
C MET A 31 -6.17 -3.17 0.69
N HIS A 32 -7.15 -2.40 0.18
CA HIS A 32 -8.56 -2.77 0.29
C HIS A 32 -8.86 -4.10 -0.40
N ARG A 33 -8.33 -4.32 -1.61
CA ARG A 33 -8.48 -5.60 -2.32
C ARG A 33 -7.92 -6.79 -1.51
N TYR A 34 -6.81 -6.60 -0.81
CA TYR A 34 -6.30 -7.62 0.10
C TYR A 34 -7.26 -7.87 1.27
N ALA A 35 -7.83 -6.82 1.87
CA ALA A 35 -8.83 -6.95 2.94
C ALA A 35 -10.08 -7.73 2.49
N ASP A 36 -10.57 -7.46 1.28
CA ASP A 36 -11.68 -8.20 0.69
C ASP A 36 -11.32 -9.68 0.45
N THR A 37 -10.12 -9.93 -0.07
CA THR A 37 -9.60 -11.29 -0.27
C THR A 37 -9.53 -12.06 1.04
N PHE A 38 -9.05 -11.44 2.13
CA PHE A 38 -9.03 -12.09 3.45
C PHE A 38 -10.43 -12.38 3.98
N THR A 39 -11.37 -11.46 3.77
CA THR A 39 -12.77 -11.65 4.16
C THR A 39 -13.40 -12.84 3.45
N ASN A 40 -13.17 -12.98 2.15
CA ASN A 40 -13.66 -14.10 1.34
C ASN A 40 -12.99 -15.42 1.73
N ARG A 41 -11.67 -15.43 1.93
CA ARG A 41 -10.93 -16.62 2.37
C ARG A 41 -11.37 -17.14 3.73
N ARG A 42 -11.87 -16.30 4.63
CA ARG A 42 -12.40 -16.75 5.92
C ARG A 42 -13.53 -17.78 5.73
N VAL A 43 -14.36 -17.62 4.70
CA VAL A 43 -15.43 -18.58 4.36
C VAL A 43 -14.83 -19.88 3.83
N GLU A 44 -13.81 -19.80 2.97
CA GLU A 44 -13.11 -20.98 2.45
C GLU A 44 -12.42 -21.78 3.56
N ILE A 45 -11.76 -21.09 4.50
CA ILE A 45 -11.16 -21.71 5.70
C ILE A 45 -12.23 -22.44 6.51
N HIS A 46 -13.35 -21.78 6.80
CA HIS A 46 -14.45 -22.39 7.54
C HIS A 46 -14.95 -23.66 6.83
N ASN A 47 -15.15 -23.60 5.51
CA ASN A 47 -15.59 -24.75 4.73
C ASN A 47 -14.59 -25.91 4.75
N LEU A 48 -13.28 -25.63 4.76
CA LEU A 48 -12.25 -26.66 4.88
C LEU A 48 -12.17 -27.26 6.28
N MET A 49 -12.49 -26.49 7.33
CA MET A 49 -12.47 -26.98 8.72
C MET A 49 -13.63 -27.93 9.04
N VAL A 50 -14.72 -27.88 8.29
CA VAL A 50 -15.89 -28.77 8.49
C VAL A 50 -15.80 -30.08 7.69
N LEU A 51 -14.81 -30.22 6.81
CA LEU A 51 -14.57 -31.47 6.08
C LEU A 51 -13.88 -32.51 6.96
N GLN A 52 -14.21 -33.79 6.73
CA GLN A 52 -13.55 -34.91 7.41
C GLN A 52 -12.06 -34.98 7.05
N ASP A 53 -11.29 -35.56 7.98
CA ASP A 53 -9.84 -35.71 7.82
C ASP A 53 -9.52 -36.55 6.59
N HIS A 54 -8.86 -35.91 5.63
CA HIS A 54 -8.41 -36.50 4.39
C HIS A 54 -7.11 -35.79 3.97
N PRO A 55 -6.09 -36.50 3.45
CA PRO A 55 -4.81 -35.88 3.09
C PRO A 55 -4.94 -34.67 2.13
N LEU A 56 -5.93 -34.68 1.23
CA LEU A 56 -6.22 -33.55 0.35
C LEU A 56 -6.78 -32.32 1.10
N VAL A 57 -7.58 -32.54 2.15
CA VAL A 57 -8.10 -31.47 3.01
C VAL A 57 -6.96 -30.83 3.79
N ASP A 58 -6.02 -31.63 4.31
CA ASP A 58 -4.84 -31.12 5.01
C ASP A 58 -3.91 -30.33 4.09
N TYR A 59 -3.70 -30.81 2.86
CA TYR A 59 -2.99 -30.05 1.85
C TYR A 59 -3.70 -28.73 1.51
N GLY A 60 -5.04 -28.74 1.39
CA GLY A 60 -5.84 -27.53 1.19
C GLY A 60 -5.66 -26.51 2.31
N LYS A 61 -5.72 -26.95 3.58
CA LYS A 61 -5.47 -26.12 4.77
C LYS A 61 -4.05 -25.52 4.72
N TYR A 62 -3.04 -26.33 4.38
CA TYR A 62 -1.65 -25.88 4.25
C TYR A 62 -1.49 -24.81 3.17
N ALA A 63 -1.97 -25.08 1.95
CA ALA A 63 -1.87 -24.16 0.82
C ALA A 63 -2.54 -22.82 1.12
N LEU A 64 -3.74 -22.85 1.71
CA LEU A 64 -4.48 -21.66 2.10
C LEU A 64 -3.76 -20.85 3.19
N GLY A 65 -3.13 -21.54 4.14
CA GLY A 65 -2.27 -20.93 5.16
C GLY A 65 -1.05 -20.24 4.54
N CYS A 66 -0.35 -20.89 3.62
CA CYS A 66 0.78 -20.29 2.89
C CYS A 66 0.38 -19.04 2.11
N MET A 67 -0.71 -19.11 1.34
CA MET A 67 -1.23 -17.97 0.57
C MET A 67 -1.62 -16.80 1.48
N THR A 68 -2.32 -17.08 2.58
CA THR A 68 -2.73 -16.06 3.55
C THR A 68 -1.51 -15.40 4.20
N GLY A 69 -0.50 -16.18 4.58
CA GLY A 69 0.74 -15.66 5.12
C GLY A 69 1.51 -14.79 4.12
N ALA A 70 1.56 -15.18 2.85
CA ALA A 70 2.19 -14.38 1.80
C ALA A 70 1.48 -13.03 1.60
N ASP A 71 0.15 -13.06 1.48
CA ASP A 71 -0.65 -11.85 1.30
C ASP A 71 -0.55 -10.91 2.50
N MET A 72 -0.49 -11.46 3.72
CA MET A 72 -0.33 -10.64 4.93
C MET A 72 1.02 -9.92 4.94
N LYS A 73 2.11 -10.59 4.53
CA LYS A 73 3.43 -9.96 4.39
C LYS A 73 3.40 -8.83 3.35
N THR A 74 2.76 -9.06 2.20
CA THR A 74 2.58 -8.03 1.17
C THR A 74 1.79 -6.84 1.70
N CYS A 75 0.69 -7.07 2.42
CA CYS A 75 -0.13 -5.99 2.99
C CYS A 75 0.65 -5.17 4.04
N VAL A 76 1.45 -5.82 4.89
CA VAL A 76 2.35 -5.13 5.85
C VAL A 76 3.39 -4.29 5.12
N HIS A 77 3.98 -4.80 4.04
CA HIS A 77 4.93 -4.05 3.23
C HIS A 77 4.28 -2.84 2.57
N LEU A 78 3.10 -3.01 1.93
CA LEU A 78 2.34 -1.93 1.31
C LEU A 78 1.99 -0.83 2.32
N LYS A 79 1.59 -1.21 3.54
CA LYS A 79 1.35 -0.24 4.61
C LYS A 79 2.62 0.57 4.92
N SER A 80 3.77 -0.09 5.08
CA SER A 80 5.03 0.59 5.35
C SER A 80 5.44 1.53 4.22
N VAL A 81 5.25 1.11 2.96
CA VAL A 81 5.53 1.95 1.78
C VAL A 81 4.61 3.18 1.77
N ARG A 82 3.32 2.99 2.05
CA ARG A 82 2.36 4.09 2.14
C ARG A 82 2.72 5.09 3.25
N ASP A 83 3.10 4.60 4.42
CA ASP A 83 3.47 5.47 5.55
C ASP A 83 4.72 6.31 5.23
N GLU A 84 5.69 5.74 4.52
CA GLU A 84 6.89 6.47 4.06
C GLU A 84 6.55 7.47 2.95
N LEU A 85 5.71 7.08 1.99
CA LEU A 85 5.23 7.95 0.92
C LEU A 85 4.53 9.19 1.49
N LEU A 86 3.59 9.01 2.41
CA LEU A 86 2.87 10.11 3.06
C LEU A 86 3.82 11.04 3.84
N ARG A 87 4.85 10.48 4.50
CA ARG A 87 5.88 11.29 5.16
C ARG A 87 6.65 12.13 4.14
N SER A 88 7.10 11.52 3.04
CA SER A 88 7.84 12.22 2.00
C SER A 88 7.02 13.32 1.33
N MET A 89 5.73 13.09 1.10
CA MET A 89 4.82 14.12 0.58
C MET A 89 4.72 15.32 1.54
N GLU A 90 4.63 15.07 2.85
CA GLU A 90 4.58 16.14 3.84
C GLU A 90 5.89 16.95 3.88
N GLU A 91 7.03 16.29 3.82
CA GLU A 91 8.34 16.96 3.72
C GLU A 91 8.44 17.84 2.47
N LYS A 92 7.94 17.38 1.32
CA LYS A 92 7.89 18.19 0.09
C LYS A 92 6.96 19.39 0.23
N ARG A 93 5.79 19.25 0.86
CA ARG A 93 4.87 20.37 1.13
C ARG A 93 5.54 21.42 2.02
N GLN A 94 6.24 21.01 3.07
CA GLN A 94 7.00 21.91 3.94
C GLN A 94 8.13 22.62 3.19
N LEU A 95 8.86 21.89 2.34
CA LEU A 95 9.90 22.46 1.49
C LEU A 95 9.33 23.54 0.55
N MET A 96 8.19 23.27 -0.09
CA MET A 96 7.51 24.24 -0.94
C MET A 96 7.06 25.48 -0.18
N ALA A 97 6.55 25.33 1.05
CA ALA A 97 6.19 26.47 1.89
C ALA A 97 7.41 27.35 2.19
N ASN A 98 8.53 26.74 2.61
CA ASN A 98 9.77 27.46 2.88
C ASN A 98 10.29 28.22 1.65
N TYR A 99 10.22 27.62 0.46
CA TYR A 99 10.64 28.29 -0.79
C TYR A 99 9.70 29.41 -1.23
N ARG A 100 8.42 29.40 -0.83
CA ARG A 100 7.47 30.49 -1.12
C ARG A 100 7.69 31.69 -0.20
N ASP A 101 8.12 31.44 1.03
CA ASP A 101 8.34 32.47 2.05
C ASP A 101 9.73 33.14 1.97
N MET A 102 10.66 32.57 1.19
CA MET A 102 11.97 33.14 0.83
C MET A 102 11.90 34.09 -0.35
#